data_AF-A0A923R3L4-F1
#
_entry.id   AF-A0A923R3L4-F1
#
_cell.length_a   1.000
_cell.length_b   1.000
_cell.length_c   1.000
_cell.angle_alpha   90.00
_cell.angle_beta   90.00
_cell.angle_gamma   90.00
#
_symmetry.space_group_name_H-M   'P 1'
#
loop_
_entity.id
_entity.type
_entity.pdbx_description
1 polymer ?
#
loop_
_entity_poly.entity_id
_entity_poly.type
_entity_poly.pdbx_seq_one_letter_code
_entity_poly.pdbx_strand_id
1 'polypeptide(L)'
;MFDQPYKFGSPLSKELGKDFHIYTEKYKFRAENIVYYILAERYSKDIFIIKFYPSRLEGCKEKRYSVLINTGHAERILATCLDLAKNIYLKVPSASFGFIGAPTYLTEKDYINTKRFRVYSKIAIDKFGPSTFKHYSDPHQSSYLLVNSKIENQREFLENAKSIFSDIYPVLEFN
;
A
#
# COMPACT_ATOMS: atom_id res chain seq x y z
N MET A 1 -2.28 20.17 -9.86
CA MET A 1 -1.07 19.65 -10.54
C MET A 1 -0.24 18.98 -9.45
N PHE A 2 -0.14 17.64 -9.44
CA PHE A 2 0.54 16.94 -8.34
C PHE A 2 2.05 17.14 -8.43
N ASP A 3 2.70 17.33 -7.28
CA ASP A 3 4.16 17.41 -7.21
C ASP A 3 4.84 16.15 -7.75
N GLN A 4 5.99 16.33 -8.41
CA GLN A 4 6.82 15.23 -8.92
C GLN A 4 7.22 14.27 -7.78
N PRO A 5 7.17 12.94 -7.97
CA PRO A 5 7.56 11.97 -6.94
C PRO A 5 9.01 12.18 -6.49
N TYR A 6 9.32 11.77 -5.25
CA TYR A 6 10.69 11.74 -4.77
C TYR A 6 11.46 10.60 -5.45
N LYS A 7 12.77 10.81 -5.65
CA LYS A 7 13.64 9.75 -6.15
C LYS A 7 13.85 8.70 -5.06
N PHE A 8 13.71 7.43 -5.43
CA PHE A 8 14.12 6.27 -4.63
C PHE A 8 15.14 5.44 -5.43
N GLY A 9 16.01 4.72 -4.72
CA GLY A 9 17.00 3.83 -5.33
C GLY A 9 16.52 2.38 -5.42
N SER A 10 17.46 1.46 -5.67
CA SER A 10 17.23 0.01 -5.56
C SER A 10 16.79 -0.41 -4.15
N PRO A 11 16.16 -1.60 -3.99
CA PRO A 11 15.84 -2.13 -2.68
C PRO A 11 17.07 -2.15 -1.75
N LEU A 12 16.91 -1.69 -0.52
CA LEU A 12 17.90 -1.79 0.55
C LEU A 12 18.00 -3.22 1.09
N SER A 13 16.88 -3.93 1.14
CA SER A 13 16.83 -5.31 1.59
C SER A 13 15.68 -6.05 0.89
N LYS A 14 15.81 -7.38 0.87
CA LYS A 14 14.77 -8.29 0.43
C LYS A 14 14.66 -9.41 1.47
N GLU A 15 13.51 -9.48 2.13
CA GLU A 15 13.22 -10.46 3.18
C GLU A 15 12.21 -11.46 2.64
N LEU A 16 12.46 -12.76 2.81
CA LEU A 16 11.52 -13.80 2.38
C LEU A 16 10.35 -13.89 3.37
N GLY A 17 9.15 -14.09 2.82
CA GLY A 17 7.93 -14.28 3.59
C GLY A 17 7.64 -15.75 3.89
N LYS A 18 6.44 -16.01 4.42
CA LYS A 18 5.87 -17.33 4.66
C LYS A 18 4.42 -17.38 4.17
N ASP A 19 3.93 -18.57 3.88
CA ASP A 19 2.54 -18.82 3.47
C ASP A 19 2.13 -18.00 2.24
N PHE A 20 1.14 -17.11 2.38
CA PHE A 20 0.71 -16.24 1.28
C PHE A 20 1.73 -15.14 0.96
N HIS A 21 2.61 -14.80 1.90
CA HIS A 21 3.63 -13.76 1.75
C HIS A 21 4.89 -14.34 1.10
N ILE A 22 5.26 -13.85 -0.08
CA ILE A 22 6.42 -14.36 -0.83
C ILE A 22 7.70 -13.63 -0.39
N TYR A 23 7.70 -12.30 -0.44
CA TYR A 23 8.84 -11.49 0.01
C TYR A 23 8.43 -10.05 0.30
N THR A 24 9.28 -9.33 1.03
CA THR A 24 9.22 -7.88 1.21
C THR A 24 10.49 -7.23 0.68
N GLU A 25 10.33 -6.27 -0.22
CA GLU A 25 11.42 -5.38 -0.64
C GLU A 25 11.28 -4.04 0.06
N LYS A 26 12.37 -3.61 0.74
CA LYS A 26 12.41 -2.33 1.45
C LYS A 26 13.14 -1.29 0.61
N TYR A 27 12.46 -0.20 0.28
CA TYR A 27 12.99 0.94 -0.45
C TYR A 27 13.13 2.15 0.50
N LYS A 28 13.94 3.11 0.09
CA LYS A 28 14.17 4.36 0.84
C LYS A 28 14.10 5.56 -0.09
N PHE A 29 13.46 6.61 0.41
CA PHE A 29 13.51 7.93 -0.19
C PHE A 29 13.62 9.01 0.90
N ARG A 30 14.01 10.21 0.50
CA ARG A 30 14.08 11.38 1.37
C ARG A 30 13.06 12.40 0.91
N ALA A 31 12.15 12.77 1.81
CA ALA A 31 11.24 13.89 1.66
C ALA A 31 11.73 15.02 2.58
N GLU A 32 12.41 15.99 1.97
CA GLU A 32 13.07 17.08 2.69
C GLU A 32 14.02 16.56 3.80
N ASN A 33 13.70 16.86 5.06
CA ASN A 33 14.48 16.47 6.23
C ASN A 33 14.08 15.11 6.81
N ILE A 34 13.11 14.42 6.21
CA ILE A 34 12.59 13.14 6.72
C ILE A 34 12.89 12.04 5.72
N VAL A 35 13.53 10.99 6.22
CA VAL A 35 13.73 9.75 5.48
C VAL A 35 12.51 8.86 5.69
N TYR A 36 12.01 8.29 4.61
CA TYR A 36 10.91 7.34 4.61
C TYR A 36 11.37 5.99 4.07
N TYR A 37 10.80 4.93 4.62
CA TYR A 37 10.85 3.60 4.04
C TYR A 37 9.55 3.29 3.35
N ILE A 38 9.64 2.59 2.21
CA ILE A 38 8.52 1.97 1.52
C ILE A 38 8.76 0.47 1.53
N LEU A 39 7.77 -0.31 1.96
CA LEU A 39 7.77 -1.75 1.87
C LEU A 39 6.86 -2.14 0.71
N ALA A 40 7.42 -2.87 -0.25
CA ALA A 40 6.67 -3.56 -1.29
C ALA A 40 6.62 -5.04 -0.92
N GLU A 41 5.49 -5.46 -0.36
CA GLU A 41 5.26 -6.84 0.06
C GLU A 41 4.56 -7.58 -1.07
N ARG A 42 5.20 -8.61 -1.65
CA ARG A 42 4.61 -9.46 -2.67
C ARG A 42 3.95 -10.67 -2.03
N TYR A 43 2.70 -10.92 -2.39
CA TYR A 43 1.91 -12.07 -1.98
C TYR A 43 1.59 -12.96 -3.19
N SER A 44 0.93 -14.09 -2.91
CA SER A 44 0.39 -14.99 -3.94
C SER A 44 -0.42 -14.23 -5.00
N LYS A 45 -0.44 -14.76 -6.23
CA LYS A 45 -1.10 -14.15 -7.41
C LYS A 45 -0.62 -12.73 -7.75
N ASP A 46 0.64 -12.40 -7.44
CA ASP A 46 1.25 -11.10 -7.75
C ASP A 46 0.51 -9.90 -7.17
N ILE A 47 -0.06 -10.08 -5.98
CA ILE A 47 -0.60 -8.98 -5.19
C ILE A 47 0.54 -8.30 -4.45
N PHE A 48 0.73 -7.00 -4.69
CA PHE A 48 1.72 -6.18 -4.01
C PHE A 48 1.03 -5.23 -3.02
N ILE A 49 1.36 -5.34 -1.75
CA ILE A 49 0.90 -4.40 -0.72
C ILE A 49 1.98 -3.36 -0.49
N ILE A 50 1.63 -2.09 -0.74
CA ILE A 50 2.56 -0.97 -0.59
C ILE A 50 2.30 -0.30 0.76
N LYS A 51 3.30 -0.35 1.63
CA LYS A 51 3.29 0.32 2.95
C LYS A 51 4.40 1.34 3.00
N PHE A 52 4.23 2.43 3.74
CA PHE A 52 5.30 3.38 3.96
C PHE A 52 5.26 3.97 5.37
N TYR A 53 6.42 4.35 5.88
CA TYR A 53 6.53 5.01 7.17
C TYR A 53 7.86 5.77 7.30
N PRO A 54 7.93 6.75 8.20
CA PRO A 54 9.17 7.48 8.51
C PRO A 54 10.24 6.53 9.10
N SER A 55 11.47 6.57 8.61
CA SER A 55 12.54 5.64 9.03
C SER A 55 12.87 5.72 10.52
N ARG A 56 12.67 6.89 11.14
CA ARG A 56 12.82 7.08 12.59
C ARG A 56 11.86 6.22 13.43
N LEU A 57 10.80 5.70 12.82
CA LEU A 57 9.82 4.82 13.45
C LEU A 57 10.06 3.33 13.15
N GLU A 58 11.19 2.95 12.54
CA GLU A 58 11.54 1.54 12.25
C GLU A 58 11.40 0.64 13.50
N GLY A 59 11.84 1.13 14.67
CA GLY A 59 11.74 0.40 15.93
C GLY A 59 10.32 0.35 16.53
N CYS A 60 9.39 1.19 16.08
CA CYS A 60 8.03 1.29 16.62
C CYS A 60 7.02 0.52 15.75
N LYS A 61 7.21 -0.81 15.63
CA LYS A 61 6.46 -1.66 14.69
C LYS A 61 4.94 -1.50 14.76
N GLU A 62 4.38 -1.33 15.96
CA GLU A 62 2.93 -1.21 16.17
C GLU A 62 2.34 0.13 15.71
N LYS A 63 3.09 1.22 15.82
CA LYS A 63 2.55 2.58 15.63
C LYS A 63 3.08 3.28 14.38
N ARG A 64 4.12 2.74 13.72
CA ARG A 64 4.83 3.41 12.61
C ARG A 64 3.94 3.84 11.45
N TYR A 65 2.84 3.12 11.21
CA TYR A 65 1.85 3.44 10.17
C TYR A 65 0.75 4.39 10.66
N SER A 66 0.55 4.47 11.97
CA SER A 66 -0.52 5.26 12.59
C SER A 66 -0.08 6.67 12.96
N VAL A 67 1.22 6.95 13.05
CA VAL A 67 1.75 8.28 13.37
C VAL A 67 1.56 9.24 12.20
N LEU A 68 0.88 10.36 12.45
CA LEU A 68 0.86 11.49 11.53
C LEU A 68 2.18 12.24 11.65
N ILE A 69 2.88 12.39 10.52
CA ILE A 69 3.89 13.42 10.40
C ILE A 69 3.30 14.52 9.54
N ASN A 70 3.01 15.67 10.17
CA ASN A 70 2.43 16.83 9.52
C ASN A 70 3.48 17.57 8.67
N THR A 71 3.96 16.92 7.61
CA THR A 71 4.96 17.50 6.70
C THR A 71 4.35 18.37 5.61
N GLY A 72 3.02 18.37 5.42
CA GLY A 72 2.39 19.05 4.28
C GLY A 72 2.66 18.38 2.92
N HIS A 73 3.45 17.29 2.85
CA HIS A 73 3.86 16.63 1.60
C HIS A 73 3.22 15.25 1.40
N ALA A 74 2.05 15.02 1.99
CA ALA A 74 1.37 13.72 1.92
C ALA A 74 1.12 13.29 0.45
N GLU A 75 0.69 14.20 -0.41
CA GLU A 75 0.46 13.92 -1.83
C GLU A 75 1.72 13.47 -2.56
N ARG A 76 2.85 14.15 -2.33
CA ARG A 76 4.13 13.82 -2.97
C ARG A 76 4.72 12.50 -2.47
N ILE A 77 4.55 12.20 -1.19
CA ILE A 77 4.89 10.90 -0.60
C ILE A 77 4.07 9.80 -1.27
N LEU A 78 2.75 9.99 -1.41
CA LEU A 78 1.88 9.03 -2.09
C LEU A 78 2.25 8.88 -3.56
N ALA A 79 2.53 9.97 -4.27
CA ALA A 79 3.03 9.93 -5.65
C ALA A 79 4.30 9.08 -5.78
N THR A 80 5.17 9.10 -4.77
CA THR A 80 6.39 8.28 -4.73
C THR A 80 6.07 6.80 -4.57
N CYS A 81 5.12 6.44 -3.71
CA CYS A 81 4.62 5.07 -3.59
C CYS A 81 3.98 4.57 -4.89
N LEU A 82 3.23 5.43 -5.60
CA LEU A 82 2.63 5.07 -6.89
C LEU A 82 3.67 4.92 -8.00
N ASP A 83 4.72 5.74 -7.99
CA ASP A 83 5.83 5.59 -8.92
C ASP A 83 6.59 4.27 -8.69
N LEU A 84 6.77 3.85 -7.43
CA LEU A 84 7.28 2.51 -7.11
C LEU A 84 6.35 1.40 -7.65
N ALA A 85 5.03 1.51 -7.44
CA ALA A 85 4.07 0.56 -7.98
C ALA A 85 4.14 0.47 -9.51
N LYS A 86 4.27 1.60 -10.21
CA LYS A 86 4.49 1.64 -11.66
C LYS A 86 5.79 0.93 -12.06
N ASN A 87 6.89 1.16 -11.34
CA ASN A 87 8.17 0.48 -11.59
C ASN A 87 8.07 -1.04 -11.39
N ILE A 88 7.30 -1.49 -10.40
CA ILE A 88 7.01 -2.92 -10.19
C ILE A 88 6.19 -3.47 -11.36
N TYR A 89 5.13 -2.78 -11.78
CA TYR A 89 4.26 -3.19 -12.87
C TYR A 89 5.01 -3.38 -14.20
N LEU A 90 5.98 -2.51 -14.50
CA LEU A 90 6.83 -2.64 -15.69
C LEU A 90 7.67 -3.93 -15.70
N LYS A 91 8.01 -4.45 -14.51
CA LYS A 91 8.79 -5.69 -14.35
C LYS A 91 7.89 -6.92 -14.19
N VAL A 92 6.71 -6.74 -13.62
CA VAL A 92 5.72 -7.78 -13.33
C VAL A 92 4.37 -7.32 -13.89
N PRO A 93 4.10 -7.54 -15.20
CA PRO A 93 2.88 -7.02 -15.84
C PRO A 93 1.57 -7.65 -15.37
N SER A 94 1.63 -8.73 -14.59
CA SER A 94 0.52 -9.37 -13.86
C SER A 94 0.21 -8.70 -12.52
N ALA A 95 1.06 -7.80 -12.05
CA ALA A 95 0.95 -7.22 -10.72
C ALA A 95 -0.38 -6.52 -10.49
N SER A 96 -0.95 -6.76 -9.32
CA SER A 96 -2.05 -6.02 -8.72
C SER A 96 -1.54 -5.34 -7.45
N PHE A 97 -2.14 -4.22 -7.04
CA PHE A 97 -1.61 -3.40 -5.95
C PHE A 97 -2.66 -3.13 -4.89
N GLY A 98 -2.28 -3.11 -3.62
CA GLY A 98 -3.19 -2.78 -2.53
C GLY A 98 -2.54 -2.00 -1.41
N PHE A 99 -3.37 -1.43 -0.54
CA PHE A 99 -2.94 -0.80 0.70
C PHE A 99 -4.07 -0.86 1.74
N ILE A 100 -3.70 -0.59 2.99
CA ILE A 100 -4.63 -0.41 4.10
C ILE A 100 -4.37 0.96 4.70
N GLY A 101 -5.43 1.76 4.80
CA GLY A 101 -5.41 3.06 5.45
C GLY A 101 -5.41 2.89 6.97
N ALA A 102 -4.24 2.78 7.57
CA ALA A 102 -4.12 2.65 9.02
C ALA A 102 -4.75 3.87 9.75
N PRO A 103 -5.43 3.67 10.88
CA PRO A 103 -5.99 4.75 11.67
C PRO A 103 -4.90 5.65 12.22
N THR A 104 -5.22 6.92 12.33
CA THR A 104 -4.41 7.88 13.05
C THR A 104 -4.52 7.61 14.55
N TYR A 105 -3.39 7.27 15.19
CA TYR A 105 -3.33 6.79 16.58
C TYR A 105 -4.09 7.64 17.61
N LEU A 106 -4.19 8.96 17.40
CA LEU A 106 -4.82 9.90 18.34
C LEU A 106 -6.23 10.35 17.97
N THR A 107 -6.69 10.11 16.75
CA THR A 107 -7.95 10.70 16.25
C THR A 107 -8.93 9.68 15.69
N GLU A 108 -8.50 8.44 15.45
CA GLU A 108 -9.32 7.38 14.87
C GLU A 108 -9.19 6.14 15.76
N LYS A 109 -10.33 5.54 16.14
CA LYS A 109 -10.40 4.46 17.13
C LYS A 109 -10.38 3.07 16.50
N ASP A 110 -10.74 2.98 15.23
CA ASP A 110 -10.91 1.72 14.50
C ASP A 110 -10.40 1.87 13.05
N TYR A 111 -10.49 0.78 12.29
CA TYR A 111 -10.11 0.74 10.87
C TYR A 111 -11.28 1.10 9.93
N ILE A 112 -12.38 1.66 10.43
CA ILE A 112 -13.55 1.97 9.64
C ILE A 112 -13.36 3.34 8.97
N ASN A 113 -13.25 3.32 7.65
CA ASN A 113 -13.26 4.48 6.76
C ASN A 113 -12.28 5.60 7.17
N THR A 114 -11.03 5.23 7.42
CA THR A 114 -10.03 6.16 7.94
C THR A 114 -9.73 7.30 6.94
N LYS A 115 -9.24 8.43 7.45
CA LYS A 115 -8.79 9.56 6.64
C LYS A 115 -7.74 9.14 5.62
N ARG A 116 -6.78 8.29 6.01
CA ARG A 116 -5.77 7.76 5.10
C ARG A 116 -6.41 6.95 4.00
N PHE A 117 -7.33 6.04 4.33
CA PHE A 117 -8.04 5.26 3.31
C PHE A 117 -8.75 6.16 2.30
N ARG A 118 -9.53 7.14 2.75
CA ARG A 118 -10.26 8.04 1.85
C ARG A 118 -9.34 8.85 0.94
N VAL A 119 -8.29 9.45 1.52
CA VAL A 119 -7.33 10.28 0.76
C VAL A 119 -6.56 9.43 -0.24
N TYR A 120 -6.05 8.27 0.18
CA TYR A 120 -5.21 7.42 -0.66
C TYR A 120 -6.04 6.80 -1.78
N SER A 121 -7.28 6.39 -1.49
CA SER A 121 -8.21 5.85 -2.49
C SER A 121 -8.53 6.88 -3.57
N LYS A 122 -8.79 8.14 -3.18
CA LYS A 122 -9.02 9.22 -4.15
C LYS A 122 -7.81 9.40 -5.07
N ILE A 123 -6.60 9.47 -4.51
CA ILE A 123 -5.38 9.61 -5.31
C ILE A 123 -5.16 8.40 -6.22
N ALA A 124 -5.44 7.18 -5.75
CA ALA A 124 -5.32 5.98 -6.55
C ALA A 124 -6.28 5.98 -7.75
N ILE A 125 -7.55 6.40 -7.55
CA ILE A 125 -8.53 6.58 -8.63
C ILE A 125 -8.05 7.62 -9.65
N ASP A 126 -7.56 8.76 -9.18
CA ASP A 126 -7.11 9.84 -10.05
C ASP A 126 -5.86 9.46 -10.88
N LYS A 127 -5.05 8.51 -10.39
CA LYS A 127 -3.76 8.14 -10.99
C LYS A 127 -3.78 6.86 -11.81
N PHE A 128 -4.56 5.87 -11.40
CA PHE A 128 -4.74 4.62 -12.11
C PHE A 128 -6.12 4.65 -12.75
N GLY A 129 -6.15 4.80 -14.08
CA GLY A 129 -7.40 4.74 -14.82
C GLY A 129 -7.98 3.32 -14.89
N PRO A 130 -9.29 3.20 -15.13
CA PRO A 130 -9.99 1.90 -15.15
C PRO A 130 -9.57 0.99 -16.31
N SER A 131 -8.82 1.51 -17.30
CA SER A 131 -8.37 0.74 -18.46
C SER A 131 -7.36 -0.35 -18.11
N THR A 132 -6.56 -0.14 -17.06
CA THR A 132 -5.49 -1.08 -16.66
C THR A 132 -5.85 -1.80 -15.39
N PHE A 133 -6.53 -1.14 -14.45
CA PHE A 133 -6.90 -1.72 -13.16
C PHE A 133 -8.39 -1.58 -12.91
N LYS A 134 -9.00 -2.64 -12.35
CA LYS A 134 -10.29 -2.55 -11.70
C LYS A 134 -10.08 -2.22 -10.23
N HIS A 135 -10.88 -1.30 -9.72
CA HIS A 135 -10.72 -0.75 -8.38
C HIS A 135 -11.72 -1.39 -7.43
N TYR A 136 -11.23 -1.91 -6.30
CA TYR A 136 -12.04 -2.46 -5.23
C TYR A 136 -11.63 -1.78 -3.93
N SER A 137 -12.60 -1.52 -3.07
CA SER A 137 -12.37 -0.89 -1.79
C SER A 137 -13.32 -1.43 -0.75
N ASP A 138 -12.84 -1.61 0.47
CA ASP A 138 -13.65 -1.97 1.61
C ASP A 138 -13.47 -0.92 2.72
N PRO A 139 -14.43 0.02 2.87
CA PRO A 139 -14.40 1.02 3.93
C PRO A 139 -14.45 0.41 5.34
N HIS A 140 -15.00 -0.79 5.55
CA HIS A 140 -15.04 -1.40 6.89
C HIS A 140 -13.64 -1.77 7.38
N GLN A 141 -12.74 -2.10 6.46
CA GLN A 141 -11.36 -2.46 6.75
C GLN A 141 -10.36 -1.39 6.34
N SER A 142 -10.83 -0.28 5.76
CA SER A 142 -9.99 0.75 5.16
C SER A 142 -9.01 0.18 4.13
N SER A 143 -9.41 -0.87 3.43
CA SER A 143 -8.57 -1.58 2.46
C SER A 143 -8.92 -1.19 1.02
N TYR A 144 -7.90 -1.17 0.17
CA TYR A 144 -8.04 -0.79 -1.23
C TYR A 144 -7.20 -1.70 -2.11
N LEU A 145 -7.73 -2.07 -3.27
CA LEU A 145 -7.12 -3.01 -4.20
C LEU A 145 -7.33 -2.56 -5.66
N LEU A 146 -6.22 -2.45 -6.38
CA LEU A 146 -6.10 -2.27 -7.82
C LEU A 146 -5.83 -3.64 -8.44
N VAL A 147 -6.88 -4.26 -8.97
CA VAL A 147 -6.81 -5.57 -9.62
C VAL A 147 -6.47 -5.39 -11.09
N ASN A 148 -5.42 -6.05 -11.55
CA ASN A 148 -5.04 -6.02 -12.96
C ASN A 148 -6.20 -6.49 -13.85
N SER A 149 -6.62 -5.67 -14.82
CA SER A 149 -7.78 -5.96 -15.66
C SER A 149 -7.60 -7.17 -16.58
N LYS A 150 -6.36 -7.63 -16.76
CA LYS A 150 -6.03 -8.85 -17.53
C LYS A 150 -6.29 -10.14 -16.75
N ILE A 151 -6.65 -10.07 -15.46
CA ILE A 151 -6.99 -11.24 -14.67
C ILE A 151 -8.36 -11.76 -15.11
N GLU A 152 -8.37 -12.97 -15.67
CA GLU A 152 -9.57 -13.63 -16.19
C GLU A 152 -10.53 -14.05 -15.07
N ASN A 153 -10.05 -14.84 -14.09
CA ASN A 153 -10.86 -15.29 -12.96
C ASN A 153 -10.80 -14.30 -11.79
N GLN A 154 -11.59 -13.23 -11.90
CA GLN A 154 -11.61 -12.19 -10.87
C GLN A 154 -12.17 -12.68 -9.52
N ARG A 155 -13.10 -13.64 -9.52
CA ARG A 155 -13.69 -14.16 -8.29
C ARG A 155 -12.64 -14.83 -7.42
N GLU A 156 -11.94 -15.80 -7.99
CA GLU A 156 -10.89 -16.56 -7.29
C GLU A 156 -9.70 -15.65 -6.90
N PHE A 157 -9.44 -14.61 -7.69
CA PHE A 157 -8.45 -13.60 -7.34
C PHE A 157 -8.86 -12.80 -6.11
N LEU A 158 -10.10 -12.32 -6.07
CA LEU A 158 -10.64 -11.56 -4.94
C LEU A 158 -10.75 -12.41 -3.67
N GLU A 159 -11.08 -13.69 -3.79
CA GLU A 159 -11.07 -14.63 -2.65
C GLU A 159 -9.65 -14.77 -2.06
N ASN A 160 -8.63 -14.95 -2.91
CA ASN A 160 -7.23 -14.97 -2.46
C ASN A 160 -6.78 -13.63 -1.85
N ALA A 161 -7.18 -12.51 -2.46
CA ALA A 161 -6.89 -11.19 -1.92
C ALA A 161 -7.50 -11.03 -0.53
N LYS A 162 -8.77 -11.42 -0.31
CA LYS A 162 -9.40 -11.39 1.01
C LYS A 162 -8.59 -12.19 2.03
N SER A 163 -8.16 -13.40 1.71
CA SER A 163 -7.30 -14.20 2.60
C SER A 163 -5.99 -13.49 2.96
N ILE A 164 -5.35 -12.81 2.00
CA ILE A 164 -4.14 -12.00 2.25
C ILE A 164 -4.46 -10.82 3.18
N PHE A 165 -5.55 -10.08 2.95
CA PHE A 165 -5.93 -8.95 3.79
C PHE A 165 -6.26 -9.41 5.23
N SER A 166 -6.92 -10.56 5.39
CA SER A 166 -7.14 -11.19 6.70
C SER A 166 -5.83 -11.57 7.39
N ASP A 167 -4.84 -12.08 6.67
CA ASP A 167 -3.53 -12.44 7.24
C ASP A 167 -2.74 -11.20 7.73
N ILE A 168 -2.83 -10.10 6.98
CA ILE A 168 -2.16 -8.84 7.35
C ILE A 168 -2.80 -8.21 8.60
N TYR A 169 -4.12 -8.36 8.76
CA TYR A 169 -4.88 -7.90 9.92
C TYR A 169 -5.88 -8.96 10.40
N PRO A 170 -5.44 -9.94 11.21
CA PRO A 170 -6.30 -11.04 11.67
C PRO A 170 -7.41 -10.60 12.65
N VAL A 171 -7.58 -9.29 12.90
CA VAL A 171 -8.54 -8.73 13.86
C VAL A 171 -9.89 -8.37 13.19
N LEU A 172 -10.03 -8.56 11.87
CA LEU A 172 -11.25 -8.19 11.15
C LEU A 172 -11.94 -9.46 10.67
N GLU A 173 -12.76 -10.06 11.55
CA GLU A 173 -13.75 -11.06 11.14
C GLU A 173 -14.71 -10.39 10.14
N PHE A 174 -14.77 -10.94 8.93
CA PHE A 174 -15.77 -10.57 7.94
C PHE A 174 -17.09 -11.26 8.34
N ASN A 175 -18.05 -10.49 8.87
CA ASN A 175 -19.43 -10.95 9.03
C ASN A 175 -20.17 -10.94 7.70
#